data_AF-A0A840SIV6-F1
#
_entry.id   AF-A0A840SIV6-F1
#
_cell.length_a   1.000
_cell.length_b   1.000
_cell.length_c   1.000
_cell.angle_alpha   90.00
_cell.angle_beta   90.00
_cell.angle_gamma   90.00
#
_symmetry.space_group_name_H-M   'P 1'
#
loop_
_entity.id
_entity.type
_entity.pdbx_description
1 polymer ?
#
loop_
_entity_poly.entity_id
_entity_poly.type
_entity_poly.pdbx_seq_one_letter_code
_entity_poly.pdbx_strand_id
1 'polypeptide(L)'
;MKTELKVRRNTYSEFLEFDLQNVLASNVKRYIAESGLSIDELCIRTNLSHATISRLKTGKNISFRSLCALAEALNKDWRVFFM
;
A
#
# COMPACT_ATOMS: atom_id res chain seq x y z
N MET A 1 35.11 -26.74 -7.72
CA MET A 1 34.21 -25.76 -7.08
C MET A 1 32.77 -26.13 -7.41
N LYS A 2 31.99 -26.59 -6.42
CA LYS A 2 30.55 -26.83 -6.58
C LYS A 2 29.83 -25.58 -6.07
N THR A 3 29.22 -24.83 -6.98
CA THR A 3 28.40 -23.67 -6.61
C THR A 3 27.06 -24.19 -6.12
N GLU A 4 26.91 -24.29 -4.81
CA GLU A 4 25.62 -24.60 -4.19
C GLU A 4 24.67 -23.42 -4.40
N LEU A 5 23.82 -23.53 -5.44
CA LEU A 5 22.63 -22.71 -5.56
C LEU A 5 21.71 -23.05 -4.38
N LYS A 6 21.81 -22.26 -3.30
CA LYS A 6 20.81 -22.22 -2.24
C LYS A 6 19.49 -21.74 -2.86
N VAL A 7 18.70 -22.68 -3.38
CA VAL A 7 17.31 -22.45 -3.72
C VAL A 7 16.61 -22.12 -2.41
N ARG A 8 16.41 -20.82 -2.15
CA ARG A 8 15.55 -20.37 -1.06
C ARG A 8 14.17 -20.94 -1.36
N ARG A 9 13.66 -21.79 -0.47
CA ARG A 9 12.25 -22.16 -0.46
C ARG A 9 11.47 -20.87 -0.21
N ASN A 10 11.04 -20.20 -1.27
CA ASN A 10 9.97 -19.22 -1.14
C ASN A 10 8.74 -20.00 -0.67
N THR A 11 8.39 -19.83 0.60
CA THR A 11 7.14 -20.35 1.14
C THR A 11 6.00 -19.64 0.43
N TYR A 12 4.96 -20.38 0.02
CA TYR A 12 3.77 -19.86 -0.69
C TYR A 12 3.17 -18.58 -0.06
N SER A 13 3.34 -18.41 1.26
CA SER A 13 2.98 -17.20 2.01
C SER A 13 3.66 -15.93 1.50
N GLU A 14 4.94 -16.00 1.12
CA GLU A 14 5.69 -14.82 0.65
C GLU A 14 5.14 -14.35 -0.72
N PHE A 15 4.85 -15.27 -1.64
CA PHE A 15 4.25 -14.92 -2.94
C PHE A 15 2.87 -14.29 -2.80
N LEU A 16 2.01 -14.82 -1.93
CA LEU A 16 0.69 -14.26 -1.63
C LEU A 16 0.79 -12.85 -1.00
N GLU A 17 1.76 -12.64 -0.10
CA GLU A 17 2.00 -11.32 0.50
C GLU A 17 2.49 -10.28 -0.52
N PHE A 18 3.34 -10.68 -1.48
CA PHE A 18 3.79 -9.80 -2.55
C PHE A 18 2.64 -9.38 -3.47
N ASP A 19 1.77 -10.31 -3.86
CA ASP A 19 0.61 -9.99 -4.71
C ASP A 19 -0.36 -9.06 -3.98
N LEU A 20 -0.61 -9.29 -2.69
CA LEU A 20 -1.51 -8.44 -1.90
C LEU A 20 -0.99 -6.99 -1.79
N GLN A 21 0.30 -6.80 -1.50
CA GLN A 21 0.89 -5.46 -1.39
C GLN A 21 0.82 -4.70 -2.72
N ASN A 22 0.99 -5.39 -3.85
CA ASN A 22 0.90 -4.81 -5.19
C ASN A 22 -0.52 -4.38 -5.55
N VAL A 23 -1.53 -5.22 -5.24
CA VAL A 23 -2.95 -4.88 -5.40
C VAL A 23 -3.29 -3.64 -4.56
N LEU A 24 -2.89 -3.65 -3.28
CA LEU A 24 -3.16 -2.57 -2.34
C LEU A 24 -2.52 -1.25 -2.80
N ALA A 25 -1.25 -1.28 -3.20
CA ALA A 25 -0.55 -0.12 -3.74
C ALA A 25 -1.21 0.43 -5.02
N SER A 26 -1.65 -0.45 -5.92
CA SER A 26 -2.30 -0.07 -7.17
C SER A 26 -3.65 0.60 -6.93
N ASN A 27 -4.46 0.02 -6.04
CA ASN A 27 -5.75 0.59 -5.65
C ASN A 27 -5.60 1.93 -4.91
N VAL A 28 -4.62 2.03 -4.00
CA VAL A 28 -4.28 3.30 -3.34
C VAL A 28 -3.93 4.38 -4.36
N LYS A 29 -3.08 4.08 -5.35
CA LYS A 29 -2.73 5.04 -6.41
C LYS A 29 -3.95 5.44 -7.21
N ARG A 30 -4.78 4.48 -7.63
CA ARG A 30 -6.01 4.71 -8.39
C ARG A 30 -6.94 5.67 -7.65
N TYR A 31 -7.28 5.37 -6.40
CA TYR A 31 -8.24 6.17 -5.66
C TYR A 31 -7.72 7.54 -5.22
N ILE A 32 -6.40 7.69 -5.05
CA ILE A 32 -5.79 9.01 -4.87
C ILE A 32 -5.87 9.81 -6.17
N ALA A 33 -5.63 9.19 -7.34
CA ALA A 33 -5.72 9.89 -8.61
C ALA A 33 -7.16 10.32 -8.93
N GLU A 34 -8.15 9.46 -8.66
CA GLU A 34 -9.58 9.75 -8.86
C GLU A 34 -10.10 10.87 -7.97
N SER A 35 -9.53 11.07 -6.77
CA SER A 35 -9.99 12.13 -5.85
C SER A 35 -9.53 13.52 -6.26
N GLY A 36 -8.53 13.63 -7.13
CA GLY A 36 -7.92 14.91 -7.52
C GLY A 36 -7.15 15.60 -6.41
N LEU A 37 -6.95 14.96 -5.25
CA LEU A 37 -6.25 15.54 -4.12
C LEU A 37 -4.74 15.52 -4.31
N SER A 38 -4.10 16.65 -4.03
CA SER A 38 -2.65 16.75 -3.89
C SER A 38 -2.14 15.96 -2.68
N ILE A 39 -0.84 15.70 -2.65
CA ILE A 39 -0.22 15.03 -1.50
C ILE A 39 -0.35 15.88 -0.24
N ASP A 40 -0.20 17.19 -0.34
CA ASP A 40 -0.32 18.12 0.81
C ASP A 40 -1.73 18.08 1.41
N GLU A 41 -2.76 18.09 0.57
CA GLU A 41 -4.15 17.97 1.02
C GLU A 41 -4.43 16.62 1.68
N LEU A 42 -3.87 15.52 1.14
CA LEU A 42 -3.97 14.22 1.78
C LEU A 42 -3.29 14.19 3.15
N CYS A 43 -2.10 14.79 3.28
CA CYS A 43 -1.40 14.90 4.56
C CYS A 43 -2.24 15.66 5.58
N ILE A 44 -2.85 16.80 5.18
CA ILE A 44 -3.73 17.58 6.05
C ILE A 44 -4.96 16.78 6.48
N ARG A 45 -5.67 16.14 5.53
CA ARG A 45 -6.92 15.41 5.82
C ARG A 45 -6.70 14.15 6.67
N THR A 46 -5.59 13.46 6.46
CA THR A 46 -5.29 12.18 7.12
C THR A 46 -4.46 12.34 8.39
N ASN A 47 -3.84 13.51 8.60
CA ASN A 47 -2.79 13.74 9.59
C ASN A 47 -1.60 12.75 9.43
N LEU A 48 -1.32 12.31 8.22
CA LEU A 48 -0.19 11.45 7.88
C LEU A 48 0.95 12.27 7.26
N SER A 49 2.19 11.82 7.46
CA SER A 49 3.35 12.41 6.79
C SER A 49 3.42 12.03 5.30
N HIS A 50 4.10 12.85 4.50
CA HIS A 50 4.42 12.55 3.10
C HIS A 50 5.05 11.17 2.92
N ALA A 51 5.99 10.83 3.81
CA ALA A 51 6.65 9.52 3.80
C ALA A 51 5.66 8.36 4.02
N THR A 52 4.63 8.56 4.83
CA THR A 52 3.59 7.55 5.06
C THR A 52 2.66 7.42 3.87
N ILE A 53 2.23 8.53 3.26
CA ILE A 53 1.46 8.50 2.01
C ILE A 53 2.26 7.82 0.88
N SER A 54 3.56 8.10 0.78
CA SER A 54 4.46 7.46 -0.19
C SER A 54 4.59 5.95 0.05
N ARG A 55 4.68 5.52 1.32
CA ARG A 55 4.66 4.11 1.69
C ARG A 55 3.37 3.40 1.29
N LEU A 56 2.21 4.04 1.54
CA LEU A 56 0.91 3.52 1.09
C LEU A 56 0.88 3.35 -0.45
N LYS A 57 1.38 4.34 -1.20
CA LYS A 57 1.48 4.25 -2.67
C LYS A 57 2.46 3.18 -3.16
N THR A 58 3.43 2.76 -2.35
CA THR A 58 4.46 1.79 -2.76
C THR A 58 4.23 0.39 -2.23
N GLY A 59 3.20 0.17 -1.39
CA GLY A 59 2.90 -1.14 -0.83
C GLY A 59 3.78 -1.52 0.36
N LYS A 60 4.73 -0.66 0.77
CA LYS A 60 5.79 -1.02 1.73
C LYS A 60 5.42 -0.63 3.15
N ASN A 61 5.50 -1.57 4.10
CA ASN A 61 5.27 -1.35 5.53
C ASN A 61 3.98 -0.58 5.81
N ILE A 62 2.88 -1.02 5.18
CA ILE A 62 1.56 -0.42 5.31
C ILE A 62 1.02 -0.74 6.71
N SER A 63 0.61 0.30 7.44
CA SER A 63 -0.17 0.11 8.65
C SER A 63 -1.66 0.18 8.32
N PHE A 64 -2.46 -0.72 8.93
CA PHE A 64 -3.91 -0.71 8.76
C PHE A 64 -4.52 0.63 9.20
N ARG A 65 -4.01 1.24 10.27
CA ARG A 65 -4.41 2.58 10.73
C ARG A 65 -4.22 3.65 9.65
N SER A 66 -3.06 3.66 8.98
CA SER A 66 -2.78 4.62 7.90
C SER A 66 -3.68 4.37 6.69
N LEU A 67 -4.04 3.12 6.42
CA LEU A 67 -4.96 2.76 5.35
C LEU A 67 -6.38 3.23 5.64
N CYS A 68 -6.89 3.03 6.86
CA CYS A 68 -8.20 3.52 7.28
C CYS A 68 -8.29 5.04 7.22
N ALA A 69 -7.27 5.75 7.73
CA ALA A 69 -7.22 7.22 7.65
C ALA A 69 -7.28 7.72 6.20
N LEU A 70 -6.57 7.04 5.29
CA LEU A 70 -6.65 7.35 3.86
C LEU A 70 -8.05 7.06 3.28
N ALA A 71 -8.67 5.94 3.66
CA ALA A 71 -10.02 5.59 3.23
C ALA A 71 -11.04 6.68 3.62
N GLU A 72 -10.99 7.12 4.87
CA GLU A 72 -11.83 8.18 5.41
C GLU A 72 -11.61 9.51 4.65
N ALA A 73 -10.36 9.90 4.43
CA ALA A 73 -10.05 11.13 3.69
C ALA A 73 -10.52 11.12 2.22
N LEU A 74 -10.61 9.92 1.62
CA LEU A 74 -11.12 9.69 0.28
C LEU A 74 -12.63 9.39 0.23
N ASN A 75 -13.31 9.40 1.39
CA ASN A 75 -14.72 9.02 1.55
C ASN A 75 -15.04 7.63 0.94
N LYS A 76 -14.22 6.63 1.27
CA LYS A 76 -14.34 5.24 0.80
C LYS A 76 -14.30 4.25 1.96
N ASP A 77 -14.91 3.08 1.76
CA ASP A 77 -14.69 1.92 2.63
C ASP A 77 -13.26 1.38 2.43
N TRP A 78 -12.53 1.07 3.50
CA TRP A 78 -11.15 0.60 3.42
C TRP A 78 -10.98 -0.71 2.63
N ARG A 79 -12.04 -1.53 2.53
CA ARG A 79 -12.02 -2.82 1.80
C ARG A 79 -11.76 -2.63 0.31
N VAL A 80 -12.07 -1.46 -0.25
CA VAL A 80 -11.83 -1.18 -1.67
C VAL A 80 -10.35 -1.24 -2.05
N PHE A 81 -9.43 -1.13 -1.09
CA PHE A 81 -8.01 -1.27 -1.36
C PHE A 81 -7.58 -2.73 -1.57
N PHE A 82 -8.41 -3.70 -1.17
CA PHE A 82 -8.12 -5.14 -1.24
C PHE A 82 -8.81 -5.85 -2.42
N MET A 83 -9.67 -5.15 -3.17
CA MET A 83 -10.45 -5.67 -4.31
C MET A 83 -9.90 -5.18 -5.64
#